data_AF-A0A8H4KC95-F1
#
_entry.id   AF-A0A8H4KC95-F1
#
_cell.length_a   1.000
_cell.length_b   1.000
_cell.length_c   1.000
_cell.angle_alpha   90.00
_cell.angle_beta   90.00
_cell.angle_gamma   90.00
#
_symmetry.space_group_name_H-M   'P 1'
#
loop_
_entity.id
_entity.type
_entity.pdbx_description
1 polymer ?
#
loop_
_entity_poly.entity_id
_entity_poly.type
_entity_poly.pdbx_seq_one_letter_code
_entity_poly.pdbx_strand_id
1 'polypeptide(L)'
;MTMLPKSDMEILSQEITDEDGHYRLRTGLRVRYLTISVGTFDDDTVCRPYLLIPNLPDLPDSSWTTMSISRDENGSLTSVTSMDPLPEIRTAWHEQHVDVLTLESTRLFVTNFIQLFSIFDVDAKSLG
;
A
#
# COMPACT_ATOMS: atom_id res chain seq x y z
N MET A 1 2.79 14.20 19.14
CA MET A 1 2.30 13.15 18.22
C MET A 1 3.52 12.49 17.62
N THR A 2 3.66 11.18 17.75
CA THR A 2 4.79 10.44 17.18
C THR A 2 4.51 10.22 15.70
N MET A 3 5.49 10.53 14.86
CA MET A 3 5.42 10.38 13.40
C MET A 3 6.13 9.10 13.00
N LEU A 4 5.63 8.44 11.95
CA LEU A 4 6.29 7.27 11.37
C LEU A 4 7.54 7.70 10.61
N PRO A 5 8.71 7.11 10.91
CA PRO A 5 9.92 7.39 10.15
C PRO A 5 9.78 6.84 8.73
N LYS A 6 10.11 7.67 7.73
CA LYS A 6 10.08 7.28 6.31
C LYS A 6 11.05 6.14 5.96
N SER A 7 12.07 5.91 6.79
CA SER A 7 13.02 4.79 6.63
C SER A 7 12.39 3.42 6.85
N ASP A 8 11.30 3.36 7.61
CA ASP A 8 10.67 2.11 8.03
C ASP A 8 9.45 1.77 7.17
N MET A 9 9.26 2.55 6.10
CA MET A 9 8.17 2.45 5.14
C MET A 9 8.61 1.61 3.94
N GLU A 10 7.76 0.65 3.56
CA GLU A 10 7.97 -0.16 2.37
C GLU A 10 6.65 -0.31 1.61
N ILE A 11 6.66 -0.05 0.31
CA ILE A 11 5.51 -0.31 -0.55
C ILE A 11 5.51 -1.78 -0.95
N LEU A 12 4.50 -2.52 -0.52
CA LEU A 12 4.30 -3.94 -0.81
C LEU A 12 3.65 -4.17 -2.18
N SER A 13 2.69 -3.30 -2.54
CA SER A 13 2.03 -3.34 -3.83
C SER A 13 1.51 -1.95 -4.19
N GLN A 14 1.34 -1.73 -5.49
CA GLN A 14 0.77 -0.50 -6.04
C GLN A 14 -0.17 -0.85 -7.20
N GLU A 15 -1.25 -0.11 -7.31
CA GLU A 15 -2.20 -0.12 -8.42
C GLU A 15 -2.50 1.33 -8.77
N ILE A 16 -2.34 1.70 -10.03
CA ILE A 16 -2.50 3.08 -10.48
C ILE A 16 -3.57 3.08 -11.56
N THR A 17 -4.59 3.90 -11.36
CA THR A 17 -5.69 4.13 -12.30
C THR A 17 -5.64 5.57 -12.81
N ASP A 18 -6.52 5.91 -13.74
CA ASP A 18 -6.65 7.27 -14.26
C ASP A 18 -7.22 8.26 -13.23
N GLU A 19 -7.79 7.77 -12.12
CA GLU A 19 -8.41 8.58 -11.06
C GLU A 19 -7.54 8.68 -9.81
N ASP A 20 -6.95 7.55 -9.40
CA ASP A 20 -6.15 7.47 -8.19
C ASP A 20 -5.11 6.33 -8.21
N GLY A 21 -4.12 6.46 -7.34
CA GLY A 21 -3.16 5.42 -7.02
C GLY A 21 -3.44 4.78 -5.66
N HIS A 22 -3.60 3.47 -5.63
CA HIS A 22 -3.73 2.64 -4.45
C HIS A 22 -2.40 2.00 -4.09
N TYR A 23 -1.99 2.10 -2.83
CA TYR A 23 -0.72 1.54 -2.34
C TYR A 23 -0.94 0.75 -1.05
N ARG A 24 -0.31 -0.43 -0.98
CA ARG A 24 -0.17 -1.18 0.27
C ARG A 24 1.18 -0.83 0.88
N LEU A 25 1.14 -0.15 2.01
CA LEU A 25 2.31 0.32 2.75
C LEU A 25 2.53 -0.58 3.97
N ARG A 26 3.75 -1.08 4.15
CA ARG A 26 4.20 -1.74 5.38
C ARG A 26 4.94 -0.73 6.26
N THR A 27 4.58 -0.70 7.53
CA THR A 27 5.26 0.05 8.59
C THR A 27 5.48 -0.90 9.76
N GLY A 28 6.71 -1.38 9.95
CA GLY A 28 7.00 -2.47 10.89
C GLY A 28 6.23 -3.75 10.54
N LEU A 29 5.39 -4.23 11.46
CA LEU A 29 4.55 -5.42 11.28
C LEU A 29 3.12 -5.10 10.83
N ARG A 30 2.81 -3.84 10.49
CA ARG A 30 1.46 -3.43 10.11
C ARG A 30 1.40 -3.05 8.64
N VAL A 31 0.35 -3.51 7.96
CA VAL A 31 -0.01 -3.06 6.61
C VAL A 31 -1.07 -1.98 6.71
N ARG A 32 -0.86 -0.91 5.96
CA ARG A 32 -1.71 0.27 5.84
C ARG A 32 -2.00 0.51 4.37
N TYR A 33 -3.10 1.19 4.08
CA TYR A 33 -3.57 1.42 2.73
C TYR A 33 -3.57 2.91 2.44
N LEU A 34 -2.88 3.31 1.39
CA LEU A 34 -2.84 4.69 0.92
C LEU A 34 -3.59 4.80 -0.39
N THR A 35 -4.44 5.81 -0.50
CA THR A 35 -5.05 6.24 -1.75
C THR A 35 -4.56 7.64 -2.05
N ILE A 36 -4.02 7.85 -3.24
CA ILE A 36 -3.47 9.15 -3.66
C ILE A 36 -4.20 9.59 -4.92
N SER A 37 -4.92 10.70 -4.85
CA SER A 37 -5.63 11.23 -6.02
C SER A 37 -4.65 11.68 -7.11
N VAL A 38 -5.01 11.45 -8.37
CA VAL A 38 -4.23 11.94 -9.53
C VAL A 38 -4.05 13.46 -9.44
N GLY A 39 -2.88 13.96 -9.86
CA GLY A 39 -2.49 15.37 -9.76
C GLY A 39 -1.89 15.79 -8.40
N THR A 40 -1.87 14.89 -7.41
CA THR A 40 -1.21 15.14 -6.12
C THR A 40 0.31 15.09 -6.23
N PHE A 41 0.84 14.12 -6.97
CA PHE A 41 2.25 14.01 -7.34
C PHE A 41 2.38 13.89 -8.86
N ASP A 42 3.58 14.09 -9.39
CA ASP A 42 3.88 13.81 -10.80
C ASP A 42 3.83 12.30 -11.07
N ASP A 43 3.46 11.93 -12.30
CA ASP A 43 3.29 10.53 -12.71
C ASP A 43 4.55 9.68 -12.48
N ASP A 44 5.74 10.27 -12.65
CA ASP A 44 7.01 9.60 -12.38
C ASP A 44 7.14 9.25 -10.89
N THR A 45 6.79 10.16 -9.99
CA THR A 45 6.77 9.92 -8.54
C THR A 45 5.73 8.88 -8.12
N VAL A 46 4.53 8.93 -8.69
CA VAL A 46 3.43 7.98 -8.42
C VAL A 46 3.84 6.56 -8.78
N CYS A 47 4.51 6.37 -9.93
CA CYS A 47 4.91 5.04 -10.39
C CYS A 47 6.13 4.44 -9.67
N ARG A 48 6.89 5.26 -8.92
CA ARG A 48 8.20 4.91 -8.36
C ARG A 48 8.18 5.01 -6.83
N PRO A 49 8.01 3.90 -6.10
CA PRO A 49 7.96 3.88 -4.63
C PRO A 49 9.09 4.63 -3.93
N TYR A 50 10.32 4.57 -4.47
CA TYR A 50 11.49 5.25 -3.91
C TYR A 50 11.45 6.78 -4.07
N LEU A 51 10.69 7.31 -5.04
CA LEU A 51 10.39 8.74 -5.15
C LEU A 51 9.16 9.11 -4.32
N LEU A 52 8.18 8.21 -4.22
CA LEU A 52 6.95 8.45 -3.49
C LEU A 52 7.19 8.63 -1.99
N ILE A 53 7.86 7.69 -1.33
CA ILE A 53 8.03 7.68 0.14
C ILE A 53 8.63 9.00 0.69
N PRO A 54 9.69 9.57 0.10
CA PRO A 54 10.22 10.86 0.53
C PRO A 54 9.23 12.03 0.39
N ASN A 55 8.35 11.99 -0.61
CA ASN A 55 7.39 13.04 -0.92
C ASN A 55 6.06 12.92 -0.15
N LEU A 56 5.82 11.79 0.52
CA LEU A 56 4.64 11.63 1.38
C LEU A 56 4.66 12.65 2.54
N PRO A 57 3.48 13.16 2.96
CA PRO A 57 3.38 13.91 4.20
C PRO A 57 3.78 13.01 5.38
N ASP A 58 4.15 13.64 6.49
CA ASP A 58 4.48 12.89 7.68
C ASP A 58 3.24 12.15 8.20
N LEU A 59 3.32 10.81 8.20
CA LEU A 59 2.21 9.96 8.58
C LEU A 59 2.19 9.78 10.10
N PRO A 60 1.04 9.96 10.77
CA PRO A 60 0.95 9.73 12.20
C PRO A 60 1.15 8.24 12.52
N ASP A 61 1.81 7.93 13.63
CA ASP A 61 1.93 6.55 14.14
C ASP A 61 0.64 6.04 14.81
N SER A 62 -0.49 6.72 14.60
CA SER A 62 -1.78 6.30 15.15
C SER A 62 -2.32 5.05 14.45
N SER A 63 -3.39 4.47 15.00
CA SER A 63 -3.93 3.17 14.61
C SER A 63 -4.77 3.17 13.32
N TRP A 64 -4.55 4.11 12.40
CA TRP A 64 -5.25 4.18 11.13
C TRP A 64 -4.95 2.99 10.20
N THR A 65 -5.96 2.60 9.42
CA THR A 65 -5.90 1.49 8.47
C THR A 65 -5.76 2.02 7.05
N THR A 66 -6.53 3.06 6.73
CA THR A 66 -6.57 3.67 5.39
C THR A 66 -6.29 5.16 5.51
N MET A 67 -5.58 5.73 4.54
CA MET A 67 -5.41 7.18 4.42
C MET A 67 -5.53 7.61 2.96
N SER A 68 -6.28 8.68 2.74
CA SER A 68 -6.40 9.33 1.43
C SER A 68 -5.60 10.62 1.43
N ILE A 69 -4.75 10.81 0.42
CA ILE A 69 -3.92 11.99 0.22
C ILE A 69 -4.36 12.66 -1.08
N SER A 70 -4.67 13.95 -1.01
CA SER A 70 -5.04 14.76 -2.16
C SER A 70 -4.40 16.14 -2.07
N ARG A 71 -4.40 16.86 -3.19
CA ARG A 71 -4.00 18.26 -3.26
C ARG A 71 -5.24 19.15 -3.23
N ASP A 72 -5.25 20.15 -2.36
CA ASP A 72 -6.32 21.15 -2.28
C ASP A 72 -6.23 22.17 -3.43
N GLU A 73 -7.25 23.03 -3.55
CA GLU A 73 -7.30 24.10 -4.57
C GLU A 73 -6.14 25.12 -4.44
N ASN A 74 -5.52 25.20 -3.25
CA ASN A 74 -4.39 26.08 -2.95
C ASN A 74 -3.04 25.41 -3.25
N GLY A 75 -3.02 24.15 -3.71
CA GLY A 75 -1.81 23.38 -3.99
C GLY A 75 -1.20 22.66 -2.77
N SER A 76 -1.80 22.78 -1.59
CA SER A 76 -1.37 22.14 -0.36
C SER A 76 -1.84 20.69 -0.27
N LEU A 77 -1.02 19.83 0.34
CA LEU A 77 -1.38 18.44 0.59
C LEU A 77 -2.36 18.34 1.76
N THR A 78 -3.44 17.60 1.54
CA THR A 78 -4.43 17.24 2.56
C THR A 78 -4.45 15.73 2.72
N SER A 79 -4.51 15.26 3.98
CA SER A 79 -4.59 13.84 4.30
C SER A 79 -5.79 13.55 5.19
N VAL A 80 -6.58 12.53 4.84
CA VAL A 80 -7.72 12.06 5.63
C VAL A 80 -7.47 10.61 6.03
N THR A 81 -7.51 10.32 7.33
CA THR A 81 -7.31 8.96 7.86
C THR A 81 -8.62 8.31 8.23
N SER A 82 -8.77 7.01 7.94
CA SER A 82 -9.84 6.16 8.43
C SER A 82 -9.29 4.95 9.21
N MET A 83 -10.06 4.52 10.20
CA MET A 83 -9.84 3.30 10.99
C MET A 83 -10.85 2.20 10.63
N ASP A 84 -11.63 2.39 9.57
CA ASP A 84 -12.64 1.42 9.17
C ASP A 84 -11.99 0.06 8.89
N PRO A 85 -12.60 -1.03 9.39
CA PRO A 85 -12.11 -2.38 9.11
C PRO A 85 -12.27 -2.67 7.61
N LEU A 86 -11.20 -3.17 7.01
CA LEU A 86 -11.26 -3.61 5.62
C LEU A 86 -12.02 -4.94 5.51
N PRO A 87 -12.61 -5.24 4.35
CA PRO A 87 -13.25 -6.53 4.11
C PRO A 87 -12.28 -7.68 4.40
N GLU A 88 -12.65 -8.51 5.37
CA GLU A 88 -11.87 -9.68 5.76
C GLU A 88 -12.42 -10.93 5.07
N ILE A 89 -11.53 -11.77 4.54
CA ILE A 89 -11.92 -13.11 4.05
C ILE A 89 -12.16 -13.99 5.28
N ARG A 90 -13.44 -14.22 5.60
CA ARG A 90 -13.84 -15.05 6.76
C ARG A 90 -13.79 -16.55 6.48
N THR A 91 -13.66 -16.95 5.22
CA THR A 91 -13.60 -18.35 4.82
C THR A 91 -12.20 -18.88 5.05
N ALA A 92 -12.02 -19.69 6.10
CA ALA A 92 -10.79 -20.44 6.30
C ALA A 92 -10.68 -21.54 5.23
N TRP A 93 -9.77 -21.36 4.28
CA TRP A 93 -9.49 -22.36 3.23
C TRP A 93 -8.69 -23.55 3.76
N HIS A 94 -8.06 -23.40 4.93
CA HIS A 94 -7.25 -24.42 5.59
C HIS A 94 -7.20 -24.15 7.10
N GLU A 95 -7.04 -25.19 7.93
CA GLU A 95 -7.02 -25.04 9.41
C GLU A 95 -5.78 -24.28 9.91
N GLN A 96 -4.66 -24.37 9.18
CA GLN A 96 -3.43 -23.68 9.51
C GLN A 96 -3.38 -22.28 8.88
N HIS A 97 -3.23 -21.26 9.73
CA HIS A 97 -2.99 -19.88 9.34
C HIS A 97 -1.53 -19.50 9.62
N VAL A 98 -0.90 -18.80 8.69
CA VAL A 98 0.46 -18.30 8.84
C VAL A 98 0.45 -16.81 8.55
N ASP A 99 0.97 -16.01 9.48
CA ASP A 99 1.16 -14.58 9.24
C ASP A 99 2.40 -14.38 8.36
N VAL A 100 2.15 -14.02 7.10
CA VAL A 100 3.19 -13.78 6.09
C VAL A 100 4.17 -12.68 6.53
N LEU A 101 3.74 -11.70 7.34
CA LEU A 101 4.60 -10.62 7.80
C LEU A 101 5.62 -11.06 8.86
N THR A 102 5.39 -12.22 9.49
CA THR A 102 6.32 -12.83 10.47
C THR A 102 7.37 -13.72 9.82
N LEU A 103 7.22 -14.02 8.52
CA LEU A 103 8.15 -14.89 7.81
C LEU A 103 9.40 -14.12 7.40
N GLU A 104 10.57 -14.71 7.65
CA GLU A 104 11.82 -14.16 7.15
C GLU A 104 11.94 -14.38 5.64
N SER A 105 12.16 -13.29 4.90
CA SER A 105 12.48 -13.39 3.47
C SER A 105 13.86 -14.00 3.30
N THR A 106 13.93 -15.20 2.74
CA THR A 106 15.20 -15.93 2.58
C THR A 106 15.89 -15.61 1.25
N ARG A 107 15.15 -15.60 0.14
CA ARG A 107 15.69 -15.32 -1.22
C ARG A 107 14.63 -14.68 -2.11
N LEU A 108 14.99 -13.58 -2.76
CA LEU A 108 14.20 -12.99 -3.83
C LEU A 108 14.69 -13.55 -5.18
N PHE A 109 13.80 -14.20 -5.91
CA PHE A 109 14.08 -14.65 -7.28
C PHE A 109 13.71 -13.52 -8.25
N VAL A 110 14.71 -12.72 -8.63
CA VAL A 110 14.54 -11.65 -9.62
C VAL A 110 14.87 -12.23 -10.99
N THR A 111 13.86 -12.40 -11.84
CA THR A 111 14.06 -12.76 -13.25
C THR A 111 13.99 -11.47 -14.07
N ASN A 112 14.88 -11.28 -15.06
CA ASN A 112 15.02 -10.08 -15.90
C ASN A 112 13.83 -9.83 -16.86
N PHE A 113 12.59 -9.96 -16.38
CA PHE A 113 11.38 -9.59 -17.10
C PHE A 113 10.49 -8.80 -16.14
N ILE A 114 10.13 -7.60 -16.59
CA ILE A 114 9.14 -6.64 -16.06
C ILE A 114 8.35 -7.19 -14.86
N GLN A 115 8.59 -6.54 -13.72
CA GLN A 115 8.03 -6.79 -12.39
C GLN A 115 6.50 -7.02 -12.41
N LEU A 116 6.08 -8.27 -12.48
CA LEU A 116 4.76 -8.71 -12.03
C LEU A 116 4.82 -8.82 -10.49
N PHE A 117 4.58 -7.70 -9.80
CA PHE A 117 4.15 -7.76 -8.40
C PHE A 117 2.63 -8.01 -8.37
N SER A 118 2.26 -9.26 -8.60
CA SER A 118 1.01 -9.84 -8.10
C SER A 118 1.28 -11.31 -7.81
N ILE A 119 1.84 -11.58 -6.62
CA ILE A 119 1.67 -12.91 -6.02
C ILE A 119 0.37 -12.81 -5.23
N PHE A 120 -0.63 -13.56 -5.72
CA PHE A 120 -2.05 -13.59 -5.33
C PHE A 120 -2.98 -12.64 -6.09
N ASP A 121 -3.20 -12.93 -7.36
CA ASP A 121 -4.57 -12.95 -7.89
C ASP A 121 -4.90 -14.41 -8.19
N VAL A 122 -5.71 -15.05 -7.33
CA VAL A 122 -6.30 -16.35 -7.65
C VAL A 122 -7.55 -16.03 -8.46
N ASP A 123 -7.40 -16.21 -9.77
CA ASP A 123 -8.45 -16.10 -10.78
C ASP A 123 -9.68 -16.93 -10.35
N ALA A 124 -10.70 -16.23 -9.88
CA ALA A 124 -12.05 -16.77 -9.74
C ALA A 124 -12.77 -16.63 -11.07
N LYS A 125 -12.43 -17.47 -12.05
CA LYS A 125 -13.30 -17.72 -13.21
C LYS A 125 -14.11 -18.99 -13.03
N SER A 126 -15.33 -18.75 -12.52
CA SER A 126 -16.59 -19.24 -13.05
C SER A 126 -16.69 -20.72 -13.46
N LEU A 127 -17.41 -21.46 -12.62
CA LEU A 127 -18.63 -22.21 -12.96
C LEU A 127 -18.76 -22.72 -14.40
N GLY A 128 -18.73 -24.05 -14.49
CA GLY A 128 -19.43 -24.90 -15.45
C GLY A 128 -19.74 -26.23 -14.78
#